data_AF-W2XYM4-F1
#
_entry.id   AF-W2XYM4-F1
#
_cell.length_a   1.000
_cell.length_b   1.000
_cell.length_c   1.000
_cell.angle_alpha   90.00
_cell.angle_beta   90.00
_cell.angle_gamma   90.00
#
_symmetry.space_group_name_H-M   'P 1'
#
loop_
_entity.id
_entity.type
_entity.pdbx_description
1 polymer ?
#
loop_
_entity_poly.entity_id
_entity_poly.type
_entity_poly.pdbx_seq_one_letter_code
_entity_poly.pdbx_strand_id
1 'polypeptide(L)' 'MTITPVTIRAGERLDGLVVQVSALKKMKFTHGGTGGTENTVTLEPGEYITEMDVHVEQKSGHTRIFYFNSEHK' A
#
# COMPACT_ATOMS: atom_id res chain seq x y z
N MET A 1 -11.36 13.54 5.12
CA MET A 1 -10.74 12.26 5.50
C MET A 1 -9.57 12.09 4.57
N THR A 2 -8.35 12.13 5.11
CA THR A 2 -7.11 12.09 4.31
C THR A 2 -6.35 10.81 4.62
N ILE A 3 -5.75 10.20 3.60
CA ILE A 3 -4.82 9.09 3.79
C ILE A 3 -3.48 9.73 4.15
N THR A 4 -2.77 9.20 5.16
CA THR A 4 -1.55 9.88 5.69
C THR A 4 -0.30 9.05 5.38
N PRO A 5 -0.06 7.87 6.00
CA PRO A 5 0.89 6.94 5.39
C PRO A 5 0.23 5.75 4.70
N VAL A 6 0.86 5.33 3.60
CA VAL A 6 0.65 4.04 2.97
C VAL A 6 1.92 3.22 3.15
N THR A 7 1.80 2.08 3.84
CA THR A 7 2.90 1.13 4.00
C THR A 7 2.60 -0.12 3.18
N ILE A 8 3.52 -0.49 2.30
CA ILE A 8 3.48 -1.74 1.57
C ILE A 8 4.50 -2.71 2.15
N ARG A 9 4.18 -4.00 2.13
CA ARG A 9 5.12 -5.09 2.42
C ARG A 9 5.44 -5.81 1.13
N ALA A 10 6.70 -5.79 0.70
CA ALA A 10 7.10 -6.33 -0.59
C ALA A 10 8.40 -7.15 -0.50
N GLY A 11 8.46 -8.23 -1.28
CA GLY A 11 9.65 -9.05 -1.53
C GLY A 11 9.69 -9.42 -3.01
N GLU A 12 9.58 -10.71 -3.35
CA GLU A 12 9.36 -11.14 -4.74
C GLU A 12 8.03 -10.65 -5.33
N ARG A 13 7.08 -10.28 -4.45
CA ARG A 13 5.75 -9.77 -4.79
C ARG A 13 5.24 -8.90 -3.64
N LEU A 14 4.07 -8.28 -3.81
CA LEU A 14 3.40 -7.62 -2.71
C LEU A 14 2.82 -8.67 -1.74
N ASP A 15 3.15 -8.56 -0.47
CA ASP A 15 2.66 -9.43 0.60
C ASP A 15 1.56 -8.79 1.43
N GLY A 16 1.61 -7.48 1.64
CA GLY A 16 0.64 -6.78 2.47
C GLY A 16 0.59 -5.28 2.23
N LEU A 17 -0.50 -4.69 2.69
CA LEU A 17 -0.78 -3.26 2.61
C LEU A 17 -1.33 -2.79 3.95
N VAL A 18 -0.79 -1.68 4.43
CA VAL A 18 -1.31 -0.95 5.58
C VAL A 18 -1.64 0.46 5.15
N VAL A 19 -2.91 0.85 5.34
CA VAL A 19 -3.38 2.21 5.05
C VAL A 19 -3.76 2.87 6.37
N GLN A 20 -3.24 4.08 6.59
CA GLN A 20 -3.63 4.89 7.73
C GLN A 20 -4.44 6.10 7.27
N VAL A 21 -5.56 6.31 7.95
CA VAL A 21 -6.49 7.40 7.66
C VAL A 21 -6.45 8.41 8.81
N SER A 22 -6.12 9.65 8.47
CA SER A 22 -6.27 10.82 9.34
C SER A 22 -7.70 11.36 9.17
N ALA A 23 -8.60 10.83 10.00
CA ALA A 23 -9.89 11.44 10.30
C ALA A 23 -9.87 12.03 11.72
N LEU A 24 -11.03 12.41 12.26
CA LEU A 24 -11.19 12.79 13.68
C LEU A 24 -10.59 11.76 14.66
N LYS A 25 -10.49 10.49 14.23
CA LYS A 25 -9.75 9.42 14.89
C LYS A 25 -8.80 8.78 13.88
N LYS A 26 -7.54 8.57 14.27
CA LYS A 26 -6.58 7.80 13.46
C LYS A 26 -7.07 6.36 13.31
N MET A 27 -7.19 5.88 12.08
CA MET A 27 -7.56 4.49 11.78
C MET A 27 -6.42 3.81 11.02
N LYS A 28 -6.15 2.55 11.35
CA LYS A 28 -5.16 1.71 10.68
C LYS A 28 -5.87 0.49 10.11
N PHE A 29 -5.74 0.30 8.80
CA PHE A 29 -6.27 -0.85 8.09
C PHE A 29 -5.10 -1.69 7.61
N THR A 30 -5.11 -2.99 7.90
CA THR A 30 -4.08 -3.93 7.47
C THR A 30 -4.73 -5.00 6.60
N HIS A 31 -4.14 -5.29 5.45
CA HIS A 31 -4.56 -6.33 4.53
C HIS A 31 -3.35 -7.14 4.04
N GLY A 32 -3.55 -8.43 3.76
CA GLY A 32 -2.50 -9.34 3.31
C GLY A 32 -1.72 -10.00 4.45
N GLY A 33 -0.56 -10.56 4.11
CA GLY A 33 0.32 -11.30 5.00
C GLY A 33 1.44 -10.47 5.63
N THR A 34 2.23 -11.13 6.46
CA THR A 34 3.37 -10.53 7.20
C THR A 34 4.72 -10.74 6.50
N GLY A 35 4.73 -11.30 5.29
CA GLY A 35 5.94 -11.46 4.47
C GLY A 35 6.51 -10.12 3.98
N GLY A 36 7.62 -10.19 3.23
CA GLY A 36 8.28 -9.03 2.64
C GLY A 36 8.83 -8.02 3.66
N THR A 37 9.42 -6.96 3.12
CA THR A 37 9.95 -5.81 3.87
C THR A 37 8.98 -4.63 3.79
N GLU A 38 8.82 -3.91 4.90
CA GLU A 38 7.99 -2.70 4.95
C GLU A 38 8.66 -1.54 4.20
N ASN A 39 7.90 -0.92 3.30
CA ASN A 39 8.24 0.34 2.66
C ASN A 39 7.07 1.31 2.94
N THR A 40 7.37 2.46 3.54
CA THR A 40 6.33 3.44 3.92
C THR A 40 6.53 4.71 3.12
N VAL A 41 5.45 5.15 2.47
CA VAL A 41 5.33 6.49 1.90
C VAL A 41 4.53 7.31 2.89
N THR A 42 5.13 8.38 3.39
CA THR A 42 4.45 9.39 4.21
C THR A 42 3.95 10.47 3.28
N LEU A 43 2.65 10.75 3.32
CA LEU A 43 2.03 11.87 2.61
C LEU A 43 1.93 13.05 3.58
N GLU A 44 2.48 14.18 3.17
CA GLU A 44 2.40 15.43 3.90
C GLU A 44 0.95 16.01 3.89
N PRO A 45 0.64 16.99 4.74
CA PRO A 45 -0.69 17.59 4.77
C PRO A 45 -1.09 18.16 3.40
N GLY A 46 -2.16 17.62 2.83
CA GLY A 46 -2.66 18.01 1.51
C GLY A 46 -2.15 17.14 0.37
N GLU A 47 -1.19 16.25 0.65
CA GLU A 47 -0.72 15.27 -0.33
C GLU A 47 -1.69 14.09 -0.44
N TYR A 48 -1.83 13.58 -1.65
CA TYR A 48 -2.64 12.40 -1.93
C TYR A 48 -2.15 11.64 -3.14
N ILE A 49 -2.33 10.32 -3.11
CA ILE A 49 -2.03 9.47 -4.25
C ILE A 49 -2.99 9.82 -5.39
N THR A 50 -2.45 10.17 -6.54
CA THR A 50 -3.20 10.55 -7.74
C THR A 50 -3.31 9.37 -8.70
N GLU A 51 -2.26 8.55 -8.78
CA GLU A 51 -2.17 7.45 -9.74
C GLU A 51 -1.54 6.22 -9.09
N MET A 52 -1.93 5.03 -9.56
CA MET A 52 -1.40 3.74 -9.10
C MET A 52 -1.23 2.79 -10.29
N ASP A 53 -0.01 2.29 -10.47
CA ASP A 53 0.30 1.22 -11.41
C ASP A 53 0.47 -0.09 -10.65
N VAL A 54 -0.30 -1.11 -11.04
CA VAL A 54 -0.33 -2.40 -10.34
C VAL A 54 -0.12 -3.51 -11.35
N HIS A 55 0.92 -4.31 -11.15
CA HIS A 55 1.16 -5.49 -11.98
C HIS A 55 0.69 -6.74 -11.24
N VAL A 56 -0.10 -7.53 -11.95
CA VAL A 56 -0.78 -8.70 -11.40
C VAL A 56 -0.37 -9.93 -12.21
N GLU A 57 0.01 -10.99 -11.51
CA GLU A 57 0.44 -12.26 -12.14
C GLU A 57 -0.06 -13.46 -11.34
N GLN A 58 0.04 -14.65 -11.92
CA GLN A 58 -0.34 -15.92 -11.29
C GLN A 58 0.82 -16.50 -10.47
N LYS A 59 0.59 -16.81 -9.19
CA LYS A 59 1.49 -17.60 -8.35
C LYS A 59 0.73 -18.79 -7.76
N SER A 60 1.20 -20.00 -8.05
CA SER A 60 0.60 -21.25 -7.54
C SER A 60 -0.91 -21.36 -7.81
N GLY A 61 -1.35 -20.96 -9.01
CA GLY A 61 -2.76 -21.00 -9.42
C GLY A 61 -3.63 -19.84 -8.87
N HIS A 62 -3.03 -18.88 -8.18
CA HIS A 62 -3.75 -17.72 -7.66
C HIS A 62 -3.20 -16.39 -8.15
N THR A 63 -4.12 -15.48 -8.43
CA THR A 63 -3.81 -14.11 -8.84
C THR A 63 -3.24 -13.34 -7.66
N ARG A 64 -2.08 -12.70 -7.86
CA ARG A 64 -1.37 -11.91 -6.84
C ARG A 64 -0.83 -10.61 -7.44
N ILE A 65 -0.70 -9.60 -6.60
CA ILE A 65 -0.02 -8.35 -6.96
C ILE A 65 1.48 -8.57 -6.80
N PHE A 66 2.25 -8.35 -7.87
CA PHE A 66 3.71 -8.49 -7.87
C PHE A 66 4.42 -7.16 -7.72
N TYR A 67 3.91 -6.13 -8.41
CA TYR A 67 4.49 -4.80 -8.39
C TYR A 67 3.41 -3.75 -8.14
N PHE A 68 3.80 -2.70 -7.44
CA PHE A 68 2.98 -1.54 -7.12
C PHE A 68 3.87 -0.30 -7.24
N ASN A 69 3.44 0.66 -8.04
CA ASN A 69 3.98 2.01 -8.08
C ASN A 69 2.85 3.02 -7.89
N SER A 70 3.16 4.17 -7.32
CA SER A 70 2.17 5.22 -7.09
C SER A 70 2.79 6.59 -7.19
N GLU A 71 2.06 7.51 -7.81
CA GLU A 71 2.39 8.92 -7.81
C GLU A 71 1.56 9.66 -6.75
N HIS A 72 2.17 10.63 -6.09
CA HIS A 72 1.50 11.50 -5.13
C HIS A 72 1.80 12.95 -5.48
N LYS A 73 0.80 13.79 -5.24
CA LYS A 73 0.88 15.25 -5.33
C LYS A 73 1.01 15.82 -3.94
#